data_AF-A0A1V5Z8E6-F1
#
_entry.id   AF-A0A1V5Z8E6-F1
#
_cell.length_a   1.000
_cell.length_b   1.000
_cell.length_c   1.000
_cell.angle_alpha   90.00
_cell.angle_beta   90.00
_cell.angle_gamma   90.00
#
_symmetry.space_group_name_H-M   'P 1'
#
loop_
_entity.id
_entity.type
_entity.pdbx_description
1 polymer ?
#
loop_
_entity_poly.entity_id
_entity_poly.type
_entity_poly.pdbx_seq_one_letter_code
_entity_poly.pdbx_strand_id
1 'polypeptide(L)'
;MDTRETLVQMLRQLLREMEIVSSQGSGYYTCVPFARRYNKLLAQTRRFCAEDTGLLGTFDNIEADDPKDPSDKSKVLLGIRVEISQLITFLECFKGEAAI
;
A
#
# COMPACT_ATOMS: atom_id res chain seq x y z
N MET A 1 17.78 -2.84 11.49
CA MET A 1 16.31 -2.93 11.40
C MET A 1 16.01 -3.92 10.29
N ASP A 2 15.18 -4.92 10.53
CA ASP A 2 14.80 -5.89 9.49
C ASP A 2 14.08 -5.13 8.35
N THR A 3 14.48 -5.35 7.10
CA THR A 3 13.87 -4.72 5.91
C THR A 3 12.37 -5.02 5.86
N ARG A 4 11.96 -6.24 6.22
CA ARG A 4 10.56 -6.65 6.29
C ARG A 4 9.80 -5.89 7.36
N GLU A 5 10.34 -5.80 8.57
CA GLU A 5 9.75 -4.99 9.65
C GLU A 5 9.60 -3.52 9.23
N THR A 6 10.61 -2.99 8.55
CA THR A 6 10.59 -1.62 8.02
C THR A 6 9.45 -1.43 7.02
N LEU A 7 9.29 -2.33 6.05
CA LEU A 7 8.20 -2.29 5.08
C LEU A 7 6.83 -2.36 5.75
N VAL A 8 6.64 -3.27 6.71
CA VAL A 8 5.39 -3.40 7.48
C VAL A 8 5.07 -2.10 8.22
N GLN A 9 6.06 -1.49 8.89
CA GLN A 9 5.85 -0.23 9.62
C GLN A 9 5.54 0.94 8.68
N MET A 10 6.17 1.01 7.51
CA MET A 10 5.89 2.03 6.50
C MET A 10 4.48 1.88 5.91
N LEU A 11 4.02 0.65 5.66
CA LEU A 11 2.66 0.36 5.19
C LEU A 11 1.62 0.72 6.25
N ARG A 12 1.86 0.38 7.52
CA ARG A 12 0.99 0.79 8.65
C ARG A 12 0.92 2.30 8.80
N GLN A 13 2.05 2.99 8.64
CA GLN A 13 2.09 4.44 8.67
C GLN A 13 1.26 5.04 7.54
N LEU A 14 1.33 4.47 6.33
CA LEU A 14 0.52 4.90 5.20
C LEU A 14 -0.99 4.75 5.47
N LEU A 15 -1.42 3.65 6.09
CA LEU A 15 -2.83 3.46 6.50
C LEU A 15 -3.28 4.55 7.49
N ARG A 16 -2.46 4.86 8.50
CA ARG A 16 -2.77 5.91 9.48
C ARG A 16 -2.94 7.28 8.82
N GLU A 17 -2.05 7.62 7.88
CA GLU A 17 -2.15 8.87 7.12
C GLU A 17 -3.43 8.94 6.29
N MET A 18 -3.83 7.83 5.66
CA MET A 18 -5.10 7.75 4.90
C MET A 18 -6.31 7.97 5.82
N GLU A 19 -6.31 7.39 7.02
CA GLU A 19 -7.39 7.58 7.99
C GLU A 19 -7.49 9.04 8.43
N ILE A 20 -6.36 9.68 8.74
CA ILE A 20 -6.29 11.09 9.13
C ILE A 20 -6.91 11.97 8.03
N VAL A 21 -6.47 11.82 6.78
CA VAL A 21 -6.96 12.71 5.71
C VAL A 21 -8.41 12.42 5.33
N SER A 22 -8.85 11.15 5.38
CA SER A 22 -10.25 10.80 5.09
C SER A 22 -11.23 11.43 6.09
N SER A 23 -10.78 11.64 7.33
CA SER A 23 -11.59 12.29 8.37
C SER A 23 -11.77 13.81 8.16
N GLN A 24 -10.92 14.46 7.36
CA GLN A 24 -10.97 15.89 7.08
C GLN A 24 -11.98 16.26 5.97
N GLY A 25 -12.46 15.27 5.22
CA GLY A 25 -13.36 15.47 4.08
C GLY A 25 -12.64 15.50 2.73
N SER A 26 -13.36 15.14 1.66
CA SER A 26 -12.84 14.91 0.31
C SER A 26 -12.20 16.12 -0.39
N GLY A 27 -12.50 17.34 0.08
CA GLY A 27 -11.91 18.57 -0.43
C GLY A 27 -10.46 18.82 0.03
N TYR A 28 -10.00 18.11 1.05
CA TYR A 28 -8.72 18.38 1.72
C TYR A 28 -7.61 17.38 1.39
N TYR A 29 -7.92 16.35 0.59
CA TYR A 29 -6.95 15.33 0.21
C TYR A 29 -7.04 14.94 -1.25
N THR A 30 -5.93 14.37 -1.73
CA THR A 30 -5.79 13.76 -3.04
C THR A 30 -5.41 12.29 -2.86
N CYS A 31 -5.92 11.40 -3.72
CA CYS A 31 -5.61 9.98 -3.64
C CYS A 31 -4.23 9.64 -4.25
N VAL A 32 -3.72 10.50 -5.14
CA VAL A 32 -2.50 10.30 -5.93
C VAL A 32 -1.25 9.99 -5.07
N PRO A 33 -0.96 10.71 -3.97
CA PRO A 33 0.21 10.41 -3.13
C PRO A 33 0.17 9.02 -2.52
N PHE A 34 -1.01 8.55 -2.12
CA PHE A 34 -1.19 7.22 -1.51
C PHE A 34 -0.96 6.10 -2.51
N ALA A 35 -1.56 6.20 -3.71
CA ALA A 35 -1.34 5.24 -4.79
C ALA A 35 0.15 5.17 -5.18
N ARG A 36 0.79 6.33 -5.38
CA ARG A 36 2.23 6.39 -5.71
C ARG A 36 3.10 5.80 -4.60
N ARG A 37 2.77 6.04 -3.34
CA ARG A 37 3.54 5.53 -2.22
C ARG A 37 3.37 4.03 -2.06
N TYR A 38 2.15 3.52 -2.19
CA TYR A 38 1.88 2.08 -2.23
C TYR A 38 2.70 1.39 -3.32
N ASN A 39 2.65 1.86 -4.57
CA ASN A 39 3.39 1.25 -5.69
C ASN A 39 4.91 1.20 -5.43
N LYS A 40 5.48 2.24 -4.79
CA LYS A 40 6.89 2.25 -4.39
C LYS A 40 7.21 1.20 -3.32
N LEU A 41 6.33 1.02 -2.34
CA LEU A 41 6.49 0.01 -1.29
C LEU A 41 6.32 -1.40 -1.84
N LEU A 42 5.33 -1.63 -2.71
CA LEU A 42 5.14 -2.90 -3.42
C LEU A 42 6.39 -3.26 -4.25
N ALA A 43 6.97 -2.30 -4.97
CA ALA A 43 8.21 -2.52 -5.71
C ALA A 43 9.38 -2.91 -4.80
N GLN A 44 9.46 -2.38 -3.58
CA GLN A 44 10.47 -2.82 -2.60
C GLN A 44 10.17 -4.23 -2.08
N THR A 45 8.91 -4.56 -1.79
CA THR A 45 8.51 -5.91 -1.38
C THR A 45 8.87 -6.95 -2.42
N ARG A 46 8.62 -6.67 -3.72
CA ARG A 46 9.01 -7.54 -4.84
C ARG A 46 10.51 -7.80 -4.89
N ARG A 47 11.33 -6.76 -4.66
CA ARG A 47 12.79 -6.92 -4.59
C ARG A 47 13.22 -7.75 -3.37
N PHE A 48 12.58 -7.53 -2.23
CA PHE A 48 12.90 -8.20 -0.98
C PHE A 48 12.58 -9.71 -1.01
N CYS A 49 11.45 -10.11 -1.59
CA CYS A 49 11.01 -11.50 -1.61
C CYS A 49 11.65 -12.37 -2.71
N ALA A 50 12.51 -11.79 -3.56
CA ALA A 50 12.87 -12.29 -4.89
C ALA A 50 11.63 -12.52 -5.79
N GLU A 51 11.77 -12.24 -7.09
CA GLU A 51 10.67 -12.40 -8.05
C GLU A 51 10.32 -13.88 -8.26
N ASP A 52 9.57 -14.53 -7.35
CA ASP A 52 8.63 -15.64 -7.68
C ASP A 52 7.79 -16.16 -6.50
N THR A 53 7.17 -15.27 -5.70
CA THR A 53 6.15 -15.73 -4.73
C THR A 53 4.78 -15.59 -5.37
N GLY A 54 4.11 -16.71 -5.68
CA GLY A 54 2.86 -16.71 -6.44
C GLY A 54 1.77 -15.77 -5.90
N LEU A 55 1.71 -15.56 -4.58
CA LEU A 55 0.82 -14.58 -3.96
C LEU A 55 1.28 -13.12 -4.15
N LEU A 56 2.59 -12.84 -4.18
CA LEU A 56 3.07 -11.48 -4.44
C LEU A 56 2.79 -11.03 -5.87
N GLY A 57 2.70 -11.99 -6.80
CA GLY A 57 2.31 -11.75 -8.19
C GLY A 57 0.85 -11.29 -8.36
N THR A 58 -0.01 -11.42 -7.34
CA THR A 58 -1.41 -10.97 -7.42
C THR A 58 -1.60 -9.50 -7.03
N PHE A 59 -0.57 -8.85 -6.50
CA PHE A 59 -0.62 -7.42 -6.16
C PHE A 59 -0.26 -6.60 -7.39
N ASP A 60 -1.09 -5.63 -7.74
CA ASP A 60 -0.88 -4.77 -8.90
C ASP A 60 -0.56 -3.33 -8.50
N ASN A 61 0.09 -2.61 -9.43
CA ASN A 61 0.23 -1.17 -9.27
C ASN A 61 -1.15 -0.52 -9.36
N ILE A 62 -1.41 0.42 -8.46
CA ILE A 62 -2.64 1.21 -8.47
C ILE A 62 -2.43 2.43 -9.37
N GLU A 63 -3.37 2.67 -10.28
CA GLU A 63 -3.39 3.89 -11.08
C GLU A 63 -3.55 5.12 -10.17
N ALA A 64 -2.70 6.12 -10.39
CA ALA A 64 -2.74 7.34 -9.61
C ALA A 64 -3.83 8.28 -10.16
N ASP A 65 -5.05 8.10 -9.69
CA ASP A 65 -6.21 8.94 -10.02
C ASP A 65 -6.64 9.82 -8.82
N ASP A 66 -7.30 10.94 -9.11
CA ASP A 66 -7.90 11.83 -8.11
C ASP A 66 -9.29 12.30 -8.57
N PRO A 67 -10.33 11.47 -8.38
CA PRO A 67 -11.69 11.81 -8.75
C PRO A 67 -12.16 13.11 -8.11
N LYS A 68 -13.02 13.88 -8.79
CA LYS A 68 -13.63 15.08 -8.18
C LYS A 68 -14.77 14.74 -7.24
N ASP A 69 -15.48 13.65 -7.52
CA ASP A 69 -16.61 13.21 -6.72
C ASP A 69 -16.14 12.62 -5.36
N PRO A 70 -16.72 13.05 -4.22
CA PRO A 70 -16.35 12.54 -2.91
C PRO A 70 -16.52 11.02 -2.75
N SER A 71 -17.57 10.44 -3.32
CA SER A 71 -17.83 9.00 -3.24
C SER A 71 -16.77 8.23 -4.01
N ASP A 72 -16.40 8.71 -5.20
CA ASP A 72 -15.37 8.08 -6.01
C ASP A 72 -13.99 8.19 -5.36
N LYS A 73 -13.64 9.34 -4.75
CA LYS A 73 -12.42 9.44 -3.91
C LYS A 73 -12.40 8.42 -2.78
N SER A 74 -13.53 8.26 -2.08
CA SER A 74 -13.65 7.25 -1.01
C SER A 74 -13.45 5.83 -1.54
N LYS A 75 -13.96 5.49 -2.73
CA LYS A 75 -13.73 4.18 -3.37
C LYS A 75 -12.27 3.97 -3.71
N VAL A 76 -11.59 4.97 -4.25
CA VAL A 76 -10.15 4.91 -4.55
C VAL A 76 -9.34 4.68 -3.28
N LEU A 77 -9.57 5.47 -2.21
CA LEU A 77 -8.89 5.25 -0.93
C LEU A 77 -9.21 3.88 -0.33
N LEU A 78 -10.46 3.41 -0.43
CA LEU A 78 -10.83 2.07 0.06
C LEU A 78 -10.05 0.98 -0.67
N GLY A 79 -9.95 1.06 -2.00
CA GLY A 79 -9.15 0.12 -2.80
C GLY A 79 -7.69 0.10 -2.37
N ILE A 80 -7.07 1.28 -2.22
CA ILE A 80 -5.68 1.39 -1.74
C ILE A 80 -5.52 0.81 -0.33
N ARG A 81 -6.49 1.02 0.58
CA ARG A 81 -6.43 0.47 1.96
C ARG A 81 -6.49 -1.05 1.96
N VAL A 82 -7.32 -1.66 1.12
CA VAL A 82 -7.41 -3.12 0.98
C VAL A 82 -6.06 -3.69 0.55
N GLU A 83 -5.48 -3.12 -0.51
CA GLU A 83 -4.17 -3.53 -1.04
C GLU A 83 -3.05 -3.42 0.00
N ILE A 84 -2.96 -2.29 0.72
CA ILE A 84 -1.96 -2.10 1.79
C ILE A 84 -2.15 -3.14 2.89
N SER A 85 -3.39 -3.41 3.32
CA SER A 85 -3.69 -4.35 4.40
C SER A 85 -3.30 -5.77 4.02
N GLN A 86 -3.63 -6.19 2.80
CA GLN A 86 -3.24 -7.51 2.27
C GLN A 86 -1.71 -7.63 2.15
N LEU A 87 -1.01 -6.57 1.72
CA LEU A 87 0.45 -6.58 1.61
C LEU A 87 1.13 -6.66 2.99
N ILE A 88 0.58 -6.01 4.01
CA ILE A 88 1.02 -6.16 5.41
C ILE A 88 0.87 -7.61 5.84
N THR A 89 -0.31 -8.21 5.67
CA THR A 89 -0.56 -9.61 6.04
C THR A 89 0.40 -10.56 5.32
N PHE A 90 0.62 -10.35 4.02
CA PHE A 90 1.61 -11.11 3.26
C PHE A 90 3.00 -11.03 3.91
N LEU A 91 3.50 -9.83 4.19
CA LEU A 91 4.82 -9.62 4.80
C LEU A 91 4.94 -10.22 6.20
N GLU A 92 3.89 -10.15 7.01
CA GLU A 92 3.87 -10.72 8.37
C GLU A 92 3.84 -12.25 8.36
N CYS A 93 3.16 -12.84 7.39
CA CYS A 93 3.12 -14.29 7.21
C CYS A 93 4.31 -14.83 6.40
N PHE A 94 5.04 -13.97 5.69
CA PHE A 94 6.17 -14.38 4.86
C PHE A 94 7.31 -14.91 5.73
N LYS A 95 7.61 -16.21 5.53
CA LYS A 95 8.71 -16.94 6.17
C LYS A 95 9.87 -17.26 5.20
N GLY A 96 9.84 -16.71 3.97
CA GLY A 96 10.89 -16.96 2.99
C GLY A 96 12.21 -16.28 3.37
N GLU A 97 13.31 -16.77 2.81
CA GLU A 97 14.62 -16.14 2.97
C GLU A 97 14.62 -14.79 2.26
N ALA A 98 15.06 -13.73 2.96
CA ALA A 98 15.24 -12.41 2.37
C ALA A 98 16.26 -12.52 1.23
N ALA A 99 15.95 -11.94 0.06
CA ALA A 99 16.95 -11.75 -0.97
C ALA A 99 18.06 -10.84 -0.40
N ILE A 100 19.26 -11.41 -0.23
CA ILE A 100 20.46 -10.75 0.33
C ILE A 100 21.07 -9.83 -0.73
#